data_AF-A0A843IFP7-F1
#
_entry.id   AF-A0A843IFP7-F1
#
_cell.length_a   1.000
_cell.length_b   1.000
_cell.length_c   1.000
_cell.angle_alpha   90.00
_cell.angle_beta   90.00
_cell.angle_gamma   90.00
#
_symmetry.space_group_name_H-M   'P 1'
#
loop_
_entity.id
_entity.type
_entity.pdbx_description
1 polymer ?
#
loop_
_entity_poly.entity_id
_entity_poly.type
_entity_poly.pdbx_seq_one_letter_code
_entity_poly.pdbx_strand_id
1 'polypeptide(L)' 'MLSKIKWFLKQLLPLTYVGKATDDNLGKHLCVWRMWFGKPFDIKFYELR' A
#
# COMPACT_ATOMS: atom_id res chain seq x y z
N MET A 1 -6.82 -10.36 25.85
CA MET A 1 -6.07 -11.32 25.01
C MET A 1 -6.60 -11.43 23.57
N LEU A 2 -7.92 -11.58 23.35
CA LEU A 2 -8.51 -11.70 22.00
C LEU A 2 -8.14 -10.56 21.02
N SER A 3 -7.97 -9.33 21.52
CA SER A 3 -7.61 -8.17 20.70
C SER A 3 -6.24 -8.30 20.02
N LYS A 4 -5.26 -8.93 20.69
CA LYS A 4 -3.92 -9.16 20.12
C LYS A 4 -3.94 -10.21 19.01
N ILE A 5 -4.71 -11.29 19.19
CA ILE A 5 -4.84 -12.36 18.20
C ILE A 5 -5.49 -11.84 16.91
N LYS A 6 -6.57 -11.04 17.04
CA LYS A 6 -7.20 -10.37 15.88
C LYS A 6 -6.22 -9.45 15.15
N TRP A 7 -5.33 -8.79 15.89
CA TRP A 7 -4.31 -7.93 15.30
C TRP A 7 -3.24 -8.74 14.53
N PHE A 8 -2.76 -9.85 15.09
CA PHE A 8 -1.82 -10.74 14.40
C PHE A 8 -2.44 -11.41 13.17
N LEU A 9 -3.70 -11.83 13.23
CA LEU A 9 -4.43 -12.36 12.06
C LEU A 9 -4.53 -11.33 10.93
N LYS A 10 -4.71 -10.03 11.26
CA LYS A 10 -4.70 -8.97 10.25
C LYS A 10 -3.33 -8.79 9.58
N GLN A 11 -2.23 -9.10 10.26
CA GLN A 11 -0.89 -9.05 9.68
C GLN A 11 -0.60 -10.20 8.71
N LEU A 12 -1.35 -11.31 8.77
CA LEU A 12 -1.21 -12.42 7.81
C LEU A 12 -1.73 -12.07 6.41
N LEU A 13 -2.59 -11.06 6.30
CA LEU A 13 -3.14 -10.62 5.03
C LEU A 13 -2.40 -9.37 4.56
N PRO A 14 -1.87 -9.36 3.32
CA PRO A 14 -1.23 -8.17 2.79
C PRO A 14 -2.28 -7.08 2.53
N LEU A 15 -2.06 -5.91 3.12
CA LEU A 15 -2.95 -4.76 2.97
C LEU A 15 -2.52 -3.93 1.76
N THR A 16 -3.49 -3.49 0.96
CA THR A 16 -3.25 -2.64 -0.20
C THR A 16 -3.37 -1.17 0.20
N TYR A 17 -2.40 -0.36 -0.22
CA TYR A 17 -2.30 1.07 0.01
C TYR A 17 -2.27 1.79 -1.33
N VAL A 18 -2.82 3.00 -1.34
CA VAL A 18 -2.87 3.86 -2.51
C VAL A 18 -2.37 5.24 -2.12
N GLY A 19 -1.37 5.73 -2.83
CA GLY A 19 -0.82 7.08 -2.71
C GLY A 19 -1.03 7.82 -4.01
N LYS A 20 -1.47 9.07 -3.91
CA LYS A 20 -1.49 9.99 -5.05
C LYS A 20 -0.31 10.93 -4.88
N ALA A 21 0.50 11.05 -5.92
CA ALA A 21 1.59 11.99 -5.95
C ALA A 21 1.53 12.78 -7.26
N THR A 22 1.99 14.03 -7.19
CA THR A 22 2.13 14.89 -8.35
C THR A 22 3.62 15.15 -8.47
N ASP A 23 4.21 14.70 -9.56
CA ASP A 23 5.60 15.00 -9.91
C ASP A 23 5.56 16.08 -11.00
N ASP A 24 6.41 17.09 -10.89
CA ASP A 24 6.46 18.19 -11.87
C ASP A 24 6.87 17.70 -13.28
N ASN A 25 7.57 16.56 -13.39
CA ASN A 25 7.98 16.00 -14.68
C ASN A 25 7.04 14.90 -15.24
N LEU A 26 6.37 14.14 -14.37
CA LEU A 26 5.54 12.98 -14.76
C LEU A 26 4.03 13.22 -14.59
N GLY A 27 3.64 14.39 -14.08
CA GLY A 27 2.26 14.73 -13.81
C GLY A 27 1.67 13.97 -12.62
N LYS A 28 0.33 13.86 -12.59
CA LYS A 28 -0.39 13.15 -11.54
C LYS A 28 -0.23 11.65 -11.74
N HIS A 29 0.37 10.99 -10.76
CA HIS A 29 0.53 9.54 -10.75
C HIS A 29 -0.04 8.95 -9.47
N LEU A 30 -0.58 7.74 -9.62
CA LEU A 30 -1.17 6.95 -8.57
C LEU A 30 -0.27 5.75 -8.32
N CYS A 31 0.29 5.68 -7.11
CA CYS A 31 1.09 4.57 -6.65
C CYS A 31 0.19 3.63 -5.84
N VAL A 32 0.08 2.39 -6.26
CA VAL A 32 -0.56 1.32 -5.49
C VAL A 32 0.54 0.37 -5.03
N TRP A 33 0.57 0.06 -3.74
CA TRP A 33 1.48 -0.95 -3.22
C TRP A 33 0.78 -1.80 -2.17
N ARG A 34 1.34 -2.97 -1.91
CA ARG A 34 0.89 -3.83 -0.82
C ARG A 34 1.93 -3.75 0.30
N MET A 35 1.49 -3.75 1.56
CA MET A 35 2.39 -3.97 2.70
C MET A 35 2.12 -5.32 3.34
N TRP A 36 3.19 -6.01 3.71
CA TRP A 36 3.13 -7.21 4.53
C TRP A 36 4.22 -7.21 5.58
N PHE A 37 3.85 -7.45 6.84
CA PHE A 37 4.76 -7.34 8.00
C PHE A 37 5.62 -6.06 8.01
N GLY A 38 5.02 -4.92 7.62
CA GLY A 38 5.69 -3.62 7.57
C GLY A 38 6.63 -3.42 6.37
N LYS A 39 6.69 -4.35 5.43
CA LYS A 39 7.49 -4.22 4.20
C LYS A 39 6.59 -3.98 2.98
N PRO A 40 6.87 -2.97 2.14
CA PRO A 40 6.16 -2.76 0.89
C PRO A 40 6.61 -3.79 -0.18
N PHE A 41 5.66 -4.25 -0.99
CA PHE A 41 5.87 -5.14 -2.13
C PHE A 41 4.76 -4.92 -3.17
N ASP A 42 4.91 -5.49 -4.38
CA ASP A 42 3.94 -5.37 -5.48
C ASP A 42 3.55 -3.89 -5.76
N ILE A 43 4.57 -3.05 -5.92
CA ILE A 43 4.43 -1.60 -6.15
C ILE A 43 4.14 -1.38 -7.63
N LYS A 44 3.06 -0.66 -7.93
CA LYS A 44 2.61 -0.32 -9.29
C LYS A 44 2.34 1.17 -9.38
N PHE A 45 2.76 1.75 -10.49
CA PHE A 45 2.52 3.16 -10.80
C PHE A 45 1.53 3.24 -11.96
N TYR A 46 0.53 4.11 -11.81
CA TYR A 46 -0.47 4.40 -12.82
C TYR A 46 -0.45 5.88 -13.10
N GLU A 47 -0.33 6.26 -14.37
CA GLU A 47 -0.51 7.65 -14.79
C GLU A 47 -2.00 7.99 -14.76
N LEU A 48 -2.36 9.07 -14.07
CA LEU A 48 -3.70 9.65 -14.11
C LEU A 48 -3.72 10.64 -15.28
N ARG A 49 -4.04 10.13 -16.46
CA ARG A 49 -4.20 10.90 -17.70
C ARG A 49 -5.50 11.71 -17.72
#